data_AF-A0A2D6E601-F1
#
_entry.id   AF-A0A2D6E601-F1
#
_cell.length_a   1.000
_cell.length_b   1.000
_cell.length_c   1.000
_cell.angle_alpha   90.00
_cell.angle_beta   90.00
_cell.angle_gamma   90.00
#
_symmetry.space_group_name_H-M   'P 1'
#
loop_
_entity.id
_entity.type
_entity.pdbx_description
1 polymer ?
#
loop_
_entity_poly.entity_id
_entity_poly.type
_entity_poly.pdbx_seq_one_letter_code
_entity_poly.pdbx_strand_id
1 'polypeptide(L)'
;LSYKPAEGQSPNLDDEAFDRLKEEIREQYSGAENSGRPLLLDGGLEWIQMSLSSRDLDYLNSRGVSQKDVCRAYKVPAVLLGLDNDSTYNNIREARLGLWDDAITPTLNKVLNHWNKHILPLFGEEAKGLELVADYKGVSDLETRNERVWSRLDSADFLTVNEKRNLLGYDPLEGSDTLMISSGDMPMDLLQRGIQASNINEIVSAGVAASEAGLEKPTDKPKDKKPKPTKSETKASDEALYNVIDSLTVQFEKRLDQKLIPFMSGYGDTVEKAIKDNKEMGAQFALMQLSEKMAKEIAPNMQEIIETFGEMTLRDISKKSNGRFLYKEDSVLVADVVTAEEAQNILLSSAWTERVAQYVERESIVRSKFVEDTNRKEVSRILYEGVKAGKSYDEIAKEANVFVSNRDRTMRIVRTEVHTAREFGSHEAAKMTGLDINKRWLSSFDERTRDTHITANGQVVKLSAKFNVGGSRLDHPGDPSGAPKEIINCRCTSLHEPVL
;
A
#
# COMPACT_ATOMS: atom_id res chain seq x y z
N LEU A 1 41.36 20.54 -27.71
CA LEU A 1 41.96 21.81 -27.24
C LEU A 1 41.33 22.95 -28.01
N SER A 2 41.11 24.08 -27.34
CA SER A 2 40.70 25.36 -27.93
C SER A 2 41.68 26.44 -27.47
N TYR A 3 41.95 27.43 -28.32
CA TYR A 3 42.81 28.56 -28.02
C TYR A 3 41.97 29.85 -27.99
N LYS A 4 42.02 30.59 -26.88
CA LYS A 4 41.39 31.90 -26.73
C LYS A 4 42.48 32.94 -26.44
N PRO A 5 42.92 33.75 -27.43
CA PRO A 5 43.89 34.81 -27.20
C PRO A 5 43.31 35.91 -26.29
N ALA A 6 44.16 36.58 -25.53
CA ALA A 6 43.80 37.80 -24.82
C ALA A 6 43.60 38.98 -25.79
N GLU A 7 42.84 40.00 -25.39
CA GLU A 7 42.61 41.20 -26.22
C GLU A 7 43.95 41.83 -26.66
N GLY A 8 44.17 41.87 -27.98
CA GLY A 8 45.37 42.43 -28.60
C GLY A 8 46.44 41.44 -29.06
N GLN A 9 46.26 40.12 -28.86
CA GLN A 9 47.17 39.09 -29.40
C GLN A 9 46.66 38.46 -30.71
N SER A 10 47.59 37.92 -31.51
CA SER A 10 47.28 37.21 -32.76
C SER A 10 46.36 36.00 -32.52
N PRO A 11 45.40 35.72 -33.42
CA PRO A 11 44.44 34.62 -33.24
C PRO A 11 45.04 33.22 -33.41
N ASN A 12 46.27 33.12 -33.94
CA ASN A 12 46.97 31.86 -34.17
C ASN A 12 48.23 31.81 -33.30
N LEU A 13 48.55 30.61 -32.82
CA LEU A 13 49.87 30.27 -32.27
C LEU A 13 50.93 30.33 -33.38
N ASP A 14 52.17 30.61 -32.99
CA ASP A 14 53.33 30.49 -33.87
C ASP A 14 53.62 29.02 -34.19
N ASP A 15 54.16 28.72 -35.38
CA ASP A 15 54.33 27.35 -35.89
C ASP A 15 55.26 26.53 -34.97
N GLU A 16 56.35 27.15 -34.49
CA GLU A 16 57.30 26.53 -33.56
C GLU A 16 56.68 26.24 -32.18
N ALA A 17 55.76 27.09 -31.71
CA ALA A 17 55.01 26.87 -30.47
C ALA A 17 53.94 25.77 -30.63
N PHE A 18 53.33 25.67 -31.81
CA PHE A 18 52.34 24.64 -32.13
C PHE A 18 52.96 23.23 -32.21
N ASP A 19 54.10 23.08 -32.89
CA ASP A 19 54.76 21.78 -32.98
C ASP A 19 55.34 21.32 -31.63
N ARG A 20 55.87 22.22 -30.79
CA ARG A 20 56.28 21.89 -29.40
C ARG A 20 55.12 21.34 -28.57
N LEU A 21 53.97 22.03 -28.56
CA LEU A 21 52.77 21.62 -27.83
C LEU A 21 52.28 20.23 -28.30
N LYS A 22 52.39 19.96 -29.59
CA LYS A 22 51.97 18.70 -30.23
C LYS A 22 52.89 17.52 -29.89
N GLU A 23 54.18 17.75 -29.68
CA GLU A 23 55.10 16.73 -29.13
C GLU A 23 54.85 16.49 -27.64
N GLU A 24 54.75 17.55 -26.82
CA GLU A 24 54.44 17.44 -25.38
C GLU A 24 53.15 16.63 -25.11
N ILE A 25 52.08 16.89 -25.87
CA ILE A 25 50.82 16.13 -25.76
C ILE A 25 50.99 14.65 -26.12
N ARG A 26 51.79 14.34 -27.14
CA ARG A 26 52.04 12.95 -27.55
C ARG A 26 52.84 12.19 -26.50
N GLU A 27 53.93 12.77 -26.00
CA GLU A 27 54.80 12.10 -25.03
C GLU A 27 54.15 11.95 -23.64
N GLN A 28 53.43 12.97 -23.17
CA GLN A 28 52.95 13.02 -21.79
C GLN A 28 51.50 12.53 -21.59
N TYR A 29 50.67 12.49 -22.65
CA TYR A 29 49.22 12.20 -22.54
C TYR A 29 48.71 11.13 -23.51
N SER A 30 49.55 10.58 -24.40
CA SER A 30 49.18 9.39 -25.20
C SER A 30 49.63 8.09 -24.54
N GLY A 31 48.89 7.01 -24.75
CA GLY A 31 49.17 5.69 -24.15
C GLY A 31 48.55 5.47 -22.76
N ALA A 32 48.38 4.20 -22.38
CA ALA A 32 47.69 3.81 -21.15
C ALA A 32 48.45 4.21 -19.87
N GLU A 33 49.79 4.22 -19.91
CA GLU A 33 50.68 4.54 -18.77
C GLU A 33 50.64 6.04 -18.38
N ASN A 34 50.14 6.89 -19.27
CA ASN A 34 50.01 8.33 -19.08
C ASN A 34 48.62 8.77 -18.58
N SER A 35 47.70 7.82 -18.38
CA SER A 35 46.34 8.11 -17.92
C SER A 35 46.31 8.74 -16.53
N GLY A 36 45.55 9.82 -16.37
CA GLY A 36 45.36 10.51 -15.08
C GLY A 36 46.43 11.55 -14.70
N ARG A 37 47.41 11.83 -15.57
CA ARG A 37 48.37 12.94 -15.35
C ARG A 37 47.66 14.30 -15.42
N PRO A 38 47.92 15.25 -14.49
CA PRO A 38 47.34 16.59 -14.55
C PRO A 38 47.90 17.41 -15.72
N LEU A 39 47.05 17.80 -16.67
CA LEU A 39 47.42 18.63 -17.81
C LEU A 39 47.58 20.09 -17.42
N LEU A 40 48.80 20.62 -17.49
CA LEU A 40 49.08 22.05 -17.35
C LEU A 40 48.84 22.74 -18.69
N LEU A 41 48.07 23.83 -18.68
CA LEU A 41 47.74 24.64 -19.85
C LEU A 41 48.10 26.10 -19.55
N ASP A 42 48.77 26.75 -20.49
CA ASP A 42 49.19 28.15 -20.40
C ASP A 42 48.60 28.96 -21.59
N GLY A 43 48.66 30.29 -21.51
CA GLY A 43 48.40 31.18 -22.64
C GLY A 43 46.97 31.19 -23.20
N GLY A 44 45.95 30.80 -22.42
CA GLY A 44 44.55 30.77 -22.89
C GLY A 44 44.15 29.49 -23.63
N LEU A 45 44.91 28.40 -23.46
CA LEU A 45 44.52 27.06 -23.91
C LEU A 45 43.49 26.42 -22.98
N GLU A 46 42.37 25.95 -23.55
CA GLU A 46 41.33 25.20 -22.84
C GLU A 46 41.29 23.74 -23.33
N TRP A 47 41.33 22.78 -22.40
CA TRP A 47 41.09 21.37 -22.71
C TRP A 47 39.58 21.11 -22.82
N ILE A 48 39.13 20.90 -24.05
CA ILE A 48 37.80 20.34 -24.34
C ILE A 48 37.95 18.82 -24.33
N GLN A 49 37.38 18.17 -23.31
CA GLN A 49 37.27 16.71 -23.27
C GLN A 49 36.35 16.26 -24.40
N MET A 50 36.88 15.47 -25.33
CA MET A 50 36.04 14.80 -26.32
C MET A 50 35.19 13.75 -25.59
N SER A 51 33.87 13.96 -25.59
CA SER A 51 32.91 12.90 -25.30
C SER A 51 32.98 11.80 -26.37
N LEU A 52 32.18 10.74 -26.21
CA LEU A 52 31.87 9.79 -27.29
C LEU A 52 31.64 10.52 -28.61
N SER A 53 32.18 10.00 -29.72
CA SER A 53 31.97 10.64 -31.02
C SER A 53 30.48 10.60 -31.37
N SER A 54 30.01 11.57 -32.17
CA SER A 54 28.61 11.59 -32.62
C SER A 54 28.22 10.25 -33.27
N ARG A 55 29.15 9.61 -33.98
CA ARG A 55 28.99 8.27 -34.59
C ARG A 55 28.79 7.16 -33.55
N ASP A 56 29.48 7.21 -32.41
CA ASP A 56 29.34 6.20 -31.35
C ASP A 56 28.04 6.39 -30.56
N LEU A 57 27.63 7.65 -30.36
CA LEU A 57 26.32 7.99 -29.77
C LEU A 57 25.17 7.56 -30.70
N ASP A 58 25.26 7.84 -31.99
CA ASP A 58 24.28 7.38 -32.99
C ASP A 58 24.23 5.85 -33.08
N TYR A 59 25.37 5.17 -32.95
CA TYR A 59 25.41 3.70 -32.89
C TYR A 59 24.70 3.16 -31.64
N LEU A 60 24.95 3.71 -30.46
CA LEU A 60 24.26 3.32 -29.22
C LEU A 60 22.75 3.58 -29.31
N ASN A 61 22.34 4.72 -29.86
CA ASN A 61 20.94 5.05 -30.10
C ASN A 61 20.28 4.08 -31.09
N SER A 62 20.94 3.77 -32.22
CA SER A 62 20.40 2.83 -33.22
C SER A 62 20.23 1.41 -32.66
N ARG A 63 21.12 0.98 -31.75
CA ARG A 63 21.00 -0.29 -31.03
C ARG A 63 19.80 -0.31 -30.10
N GLY A 64 19.57 0.77 -29.35
CA GLY A 64 18.38 0.92 -28.49
C GLY A 64 17.07 0.89 -29.29
N VAL A 65 17.02 1.55 -30.46
CA VAL A 65 15.88 1.48 -31.38
C VAL A 65 15.66 0.04 -31.87
N SER A 66 16.72 -0.63 -32.32
CA SER A 66 16.66 -2.01 -32.81
C SER A 66 16.14 -2.98 -31.74
N GLN A 67 16.57 -2.82 -30.49
CA GLN A 67 16.05 -3.61 -29.37
C GLN A 67 14.55 -3.38 -29.15
N LYS A 68 14.08 -2.13 -29.24
CA LYS A 68 12.65 -1.79 -29.12
C LYS A 68 11.83 -2.30 -30.29
N ASP A 69 12.38 -2.39 -31.49
CA ASP A 69 11.70 -2.97 -32.66
C ASP A 69 11.53 -4.50 -32.55
N VAL A 70 12.53 -5.21 -31.99
CA VAL A 70 12.37 -6.63 -31.63
C VAL A 70 11.27 -6.80 -30.58
N CYS A 71 11.24 -5.94 -29.55
CA CYS A 71 10.19 -5.95 -28.53
C CYS A 71 8.79 -5.76 -29.13
N ARG A 72 8.64 -4.80 -30.06
CA ARG A 72 7.39 -4.56 -30.82
C ARG A 72 6.97 -5.77 -31.66
N ALA A 73 7.91 -6.44 -32.33
CA ALA A 73 7.62 -7.61 -33.16
C ALA A 73 7.01 -8.78 -32.36
N TYR A 74 7.51 -9.01 -31.13
CA TYR A 74 6.96 -10.00 -30.19
C TYR A 74 5.85 -9.46 -29.28
N LYS A 75 5.47 -8.18 -29.42
CA LYS A 75 4.52 -7.47 -28.55
C LYS A 75 4.89 -7.51 -27.06
N VAL A 76 6.17 -7.57 -26.74
CA VAL A 76 6.68 -7.53 -25.36
C VAL A 76 6.99 -6.08 -24.99
N PRO A 77 6.44 -5.51 -23.90
CA PRO A 77 6.78 -4.16 -23.47
C PRO A 77 8.25 -4.02 -23.06
N ALA A 78 8.96 -3.07 -23.67
CA ALA A 78 10.39 -2.82 -23.46
C ALA A 78 10.77 -2.51 -21.99
N VAL A 79 9.84 -1.90 -21.24
CA VAL A 79 9.92 -1.66 -19.79
C VAL A 79 10.18 -2.94 -18.99
N LEU A 80 9.57 -4.07 -19.37
CA LEU A 80 9.74 -5.35 -18.66
C LEU A 80 11.12 -5.99 -18.90
N LEU A 81 11.82 -5.56 -19.96
CA LEU A 81 13.17 -6.02 -20.31
C LEU A 81 14.26 -5.05 -19.84
N GLY A 82 13.91 -3.99 -19.09
CA GLY A 82 14.86 -2.99 -18.60
C GLY A 82 15.48 -2.11 -19.69
N LEU A 83 14.82 -1.99 -20.86
CA LEU A 83 15.30 -1.20 -22.00
C LEU A 83 14.86 0.27 -21.95
N ASP A 84 14.19 0.68 -20.88
CA ASP A 84 13.71 2.03 -20.62
C ASP A 84 14.23 2.53 -19.27
N ASN A 85 14.83 3.73 -19.25
CA ASN A 85 15.50 4.27 -18.07
C ASN A 85 14.52 4.79 -16.99
N ASP A 86 13.30 5.19 -17.38
CA ASP A 86 12.32 5.88 -16.50
C ASP A 86 11.12 4.98 -16.15
N SER A 87 11.38 3.81 -15.56
CA SER A 87 10.32 2.85 -15.19
C SER A 87 9.72 3.13 -13.80
N THR A 88 8.48 3.64 -13.77
CA THR A 88 7.69 3.78 -12.54
C THR A 88 6.87 2.51 -12.24
N TYR A 89 6.62 2.18 -10.98
CA TYR A 89 5.86 0.98 -10.56
C TYR A 89 4.50 0.82 -11.26
N ASN A 90 3.75 1.91 -11.44
CA ASN A 90 2.46 1.89 -12.15
C ASN A 90 2.64 1.47 -13.60
N ASN A 91 3.61 2.06 -14.30
CA ASN A 91 3.95 1.74 -15.69
C ASN A 91 4.38 0.27 -15.84
N ILE A 92 5.08 -0.30 -14.85
CA ILE A 92 5.46 -1.72 -14.85
C ILE A 92 4.22 -2.62 -14.70
N ARG A 93 3.28 -2.28 -13.81
CA ARG A 93 2.04 -3.05 -13.61
C ARG A 93 1.15 -3.03 -14.85
N GLU A 94 0.98 -1.86 -15.46
CA GLU A 94 0.22 -1.72 -16.71
C GLU A 94 0.92 -2.43 -17.88
N ALA A 95 2.25 -2.40 -17.95
CA ALA A 95 3.01 -3.16 -18.95
C ALA A 95 2.83 -4.68 -18.80
N ARG A 96 2.77 -5.22 -17.57
CA ARG A 96 2.47 -6.65 -17.37
C ARG A 96 1.08 -7.03 -17.86
N LEU A 97 0.06 -6.22 -17.54
CA LEU A 97 -1.30 -6.41 -18.05
C LEU A 97 -1.33 -6.39 -19.59
N GLY A 98 -0.68 -5.40 -20.22
CA GLY A 98 -0.56 -5.31 -21.67
C GLY A 98 0.10 -6.56 -22.30
N LEU A 99 1.14 -7.12 -21.68
CA LEU A 99 1.76 -8.36 -22.16
C LEU A 99 0.78 -9.55 -22.17
N TRP A 100 -0.07 -9.67 -21.14
CA TRP A 100 -1.09 -10.71 -21.06
C TRP A 100 -2.17 -10.54 -22.13
N ASP A 101 -2.64 -9.31 -22.38
CA ASP A 101 -3.67 -9.02 -23.38
C ASP A 101 -3.18 -9.09 -24.83
N ASP A 102 -2.00 -8.53 -25.13
CA ASP A 102 -1.54 -8.36 -26.52
C ASP A 102 -0.77 -9.56 -27.07
N ALA A 103 -0.03 -10.27 -26.20
CA ALA A 103 0.91 -11.32 -26.58
C ALA A 103 0.49 -12.71 -26.09
N ILE A 104 0.32 -12.88 -24.76
CA ILE A 104 0.16 -14.22 -24.16
C ILE A 104 -1.22 -14.80 -24.47
N THR A 105 -2.30 -14.12 -24.09
CA THR A 105 -3.68 -14.60 -24.29
C THR A 105 -4.00 -14.88 -25.77
N PRO A 106 -3.66 -14.00 -26.74
CA PRO A 106 -3.94 -14.27 -28.16
C PRO A 106 -3.09 -15.42 -28.73
N THR A 107 -1.90 -15.66 -28.20
CA THR A 107 -1.04 -16.77 -28.65
C THR A 107 -1.52 -18.09 -28.06
N LEU A 108 -1.88 -18.11 -26.78
CA LEU A 108 -2.44 -19.27 -26.10
C LEU A 108 -3.78 -19.68 -26.73
N ASN A 109 -4.67 -18.72 -26.99
CA ASN A 109 -5.96 -18.99 -27.65
C ASN A 109 -5.79 -19.52 -29.08
N LYS A 110 -4.73 -19.14 -29.82
CA LYS A 110 -4.43 -19.77 -31.13
C LYS A 110 -4.07 -21.25 -30.99
N VAL A 111 -3.29 -21.61 -29.98
CA VAL A 111 -2.91 -23.01 -29.69
C VAL A 111 -4.13 -23.81 -29.24
N LEU A 112 -4.91 -23.27 -28.29
CA LEU A 112 -6.13 -23.91 -27.79
C LEU A 112 -7.17 -24.08 -28.90
N ASN A 113 -7.44 -23.07 -29.73
CA ASN A 113 -8.35 -23.19 -30.87
C ASN A 113 -7.89 -24.25 -31.90
N HIS A 114 -6.58 -24.43 -32.07
CA HIS A 114 -6.04 -25.50 -32.89
C HIS A 114 -6.31 -26.88 -32.25
N TRP A 115 -6.12 -27.03 -30.94
CA TRP A 115 -6.44 -28.26 -30.21
C TRP A 115 -7.96 -28.53 -30.18
N ASN A 116 -8.80 -27.52 -29.97
CA ASN A 116 -10.26 -27.62 -30.03
C ASN A 116 -10.74 -28.09 -31.40
N LYS A 117 -10.06 -27.69 -32.48
CA LYS A 117 -10.39 -28.11 -33.84
C LYS A 117 -9.87 -29.51 -34.22
N HIS A 118 -8.74 -29.95 -33.68
CA HIS A 118 -8.03 -31.15 -34.17
C HIS A 118 -7.93 -32.31 -33.16
N ILE A 119 -7.96 -32.03 -31.87
CA ILE A 119 -7.80 -33.02 -30.79
C ILE A 119 -9.17 -33.40 -30.22
N LEU A 120 -10.01 -32.42 -29.87
CA LEU A 120 -11.34 -32.66 -29.31
C LEU A 120 -12.23 -33.62 -30.16
N PRO A 121 -12.29 -33.52 -31.50
CA PRO A 121 -13.07 -34.45 -32.34
C PRO A 121 -12.60 -35.91 -32.30
N LEU A 122 -11.39 -36.21 -31.80
CA LEU A 122 -10.87 -37.58 -31.69
C LEU A 122 -11.53 -38.36 -30.54
N PHE A 123 -12.24 -37.68 -29.63
CA PHE A 123 -12.91 -38.26 -28.46
C PHE A 123 -14.41 -38.56 -28.69
N GLY A 124 -14.91 -38.43 -29.93
CA GLY A 124 -16.25 -38.88 -30.31
C GLY A 124 -17.41 -38.08 -29.68
N GLU A 125 -18.53 -38.77 -29.38
CA GLU A 125 -19.73 -38.14 -28.81
C GLU A 125 -19.51 -37.59 -27.38
N GLU A 126 -18.54 -38.09 -26.62
CA GLU A 126 -18.24 -37.63 -25.26
C GLU A 126 -17.63 -36.22 -25.23
N ALA A 127 -17.00 -35.79 -26.33
CA ALA A 127 -16.44 -34.45 -26.50
C ALA A 127 -17.45 -33.40 -27.01
N LYS A 128 -18.70 -33.81 -27.26
CA LYS A 128 -19.67 -33.03 -28.02
C LYS A 128 -20.29 -31.92 -27.17
N GLY A 129 -19.69 -30.73 -27.24
CA GLY A 129 -20.04 -29.56 -26.43
C GLY A 129 -18.97 -29.16 -25.41
N LEU A 130 -17.83 -29.85 -25.36
CA LEU A 130 -16.68 -29.47 -24.53
C LEU A 130 -15.71 -28.56 -25.31
N GLU A 131 -15.13 -27.58 -24.63
CA GLU A 131 -14.11 -26.67 -25.17
C GLU A 131 -12.90 -26.64 -24.21
N LEU A 132 -11.67 -26.71 -24.73
CA LEU A 132 -10.48 -26.47 -23.93
C LEU A 132 -10.25 -24.96 -23.83
N VAL A 133 -10.37 -24.44 -22.61
CA VAL A 133 -10.17 -23.02 -22.28
C VAL A 133 -8.99 -22.91 -21.31
N ALA A 134 -8.19 -21.85 -21.43
CA ALA A 134 -7.11 -21.56 -20.48
C ALA A 134 -7.68 -21.09 -19.14
N ASP A 135 -7.19 -21.68 -18.04
CA ASP A 135 -7.49 -21.16 -16.71
C ASP A 135 -6.55 -20.00 -16.35
N TYR A 136 -7.14 -18.83 -16.07
CA TYR A 136 -6.44 -17.62 -15.64
C TYR A 136 -6.63 -17.33 -14.13
N LYS A 137 -7.37 -18.18 -13.39
CA LYS A 137 -7.75 -17.94 -11.98
C LYS A 137 -6.56 -17.86 -11.02
N GLY A 138 -5.41 -18.47 -11.37
CA GLY A 138 -4.16 -18.42 -10.59
C GLY A 138 -3.14 -17.35 -11.01
N VAL A 139 -3.48 -16.44 -11.95
CA VAL A 139 -2.53 -15.44 -12.47
C VAL A 139 -2.66 -14.12 -11.69
N SER A 140 -1.69 -13.86 -10.79
CA SER A 140 -1.72 -12.70 -9.90
C SER A 140 -1.74 -11.34 -10.61
N ASP A 141 -1.09 -11.20 -11.77
CA ASP A 141 -1.17 -9.96 -12.55
C ASP A 141 -2.59 -9.67 -13.10
N LEU A 142 -3.47 -10.68 -13.21
CA LEU A 142 -4.84 -10.55 -13.74
C LEU A 142 -5.92 -10.37 -12.66
N GLU A 143 -5.61 -10.57 -11.36
CA GLU A 143 -6.56 -10.48 -10.24
C GLU A 143 -7.39 -9.19 -10.26
N THR A 144 -6.75 -8.03 -10.42
CA THR A 144 -7.44 -6.72 -10.43
C THR A 144 -8.41 -6.53 -11.59
N ARG A 145 -8.24 -7.28 -12.69
CA ARG A 145 -9.19 -7.30 -13.80
C ARG A 145 -10.35 -8.24 -13.47
N ASN A 146 -10.07 -9.40 -12.88
CA ASN A 146 -11.08 -10.36 -12.45
C ASN A 146 -12.00 -9.74 -11.38
N GLU A 147 -11.46 -9.06 -10.37
CA GLU A 147 -12.24 -8.30 -9.37
C GLU A 147 -13.24 -7.32 -10.00
N ARG A 148 -12.82 -6.59 -11.04
CA ARG A 148 -13.70 -5.64 -11.76
C ARG A 148 -14.80 -6.33 -12.57
N VAL A 149 -14.55 -7.54 -13.09
CA VAL A 149 -15.57 -8.34 -13.77
C VAL A 149 -16.54 -8.93 -12.75
N TRP A 150 -16.04 -9.45 -11.64
CA TRP A 150 -16.83 -10.03 -10.56
C TRP A 150 -17.75 -8.99 -9.94
N SER A 151 -17.24 -7.80 -9.59
CA SER A 151 -18.04 -6.69 -9.07
C SER A 151 -19.16 -6.24 -10.02
N ARG A 152 -18.96 -6.31 -11.34
CA ARG A 152 -20.02 -6.01 -12.32
C ARG A 152 -21.08 -7.10 -12.41
N LEU A 153 -20.67 -8.37 -12.38
CA LEU A 153 -21.58 -9.52 -12.41
C LEU A 153 -22.39 -9.65 -11.11
N ASP A 154 -21.78 -9.30 -9.98
CA ASP A 154 -22.46 -9.20 -8.69
C ASP A 154 -23.63 -8.20 -8.80
N SER A 155 -23.34 -6.96 -9.19
CA SER A 155 -24.32 -5.87 -9.41
C SER A 155 -25.34 -6.06 -10.54
N ALA A 156 -25.33 -7.20 -11.25
CA ALA A 156 -26.24 -7.47 -12.35
C ALA A 156 -27.48 -8.25 -11.88
N ASP A 157 -28.46 -7.56 -11.32
CA ASP A 157 -29.68 -8.17 -10.73
C ASP A 157 -30.64 -8.81 -11.76
N PHE A 158 -30.39 -8.57 -13.05
CA PHE A 158 -31.18 -9.11 -14.16
C PHE A 158 -30.72 -10.49 -14.66
N LEU A 159 -29.63 -11.05 -14.09
CA LEU A 159 -29.10 -12.37 -14.43
C LEU A 159 -29.40 -13.39 -13.32
N THR A 160 -29.82 -14.58 -13.70
CA THR A 160 -29.94 -15.73 -12.79
C THR A 160 -28.56 -16.15 -12.26
N VAL A 161 -28.56 -16.88 -11.14
CA VAL A 161 -27.33 -17.38 -10.52
C VAL A 161 -26.56 -18.30 -11.48
N ASN A 162 -27.27 -19.14 -12.25
CA ASN A 162 -26.65 -20.01 -13.24
C ASN A 162 -26.09 -19.26 -14.46
N GLU A 163 -26.73 -18.19 -14.94
CA GLU A 163 -26.16 -17.32 -15.98
C GLU A 163 -24.87 -16.63 -15.49
N LYS A 164 -24.86 -16.10 -14.25
CA LYS A 164 -23.65 -15.52 -13.64
C LYS A 164 -22.52 -16.56 -13.51
N ARG A 165 -22.84 -17.81 -13.13
CA ARG A 165 -21.86 -18.91 -13.01
C ARG A 165 -21.30 -19.35 -14.37
N ASN A 166 -22.15 -19.45 -15.39
CA ASN A 166 -21.74 -19.79 -16.75
C ASN A 166 -20.78 -18.73 -17.33
N LEU A 167 -21.08 -17.44 -17.14
CA LEU A 167 -20.19 -16.32 -17.52
C LEU A 167 -18.82 -16.33 -16.82
N LEU A 168 -18.70 -17.03 -15.68
CA LEU A 168 -17.47 -17.20 -14.90
C LEU A 168 -16.79 -18.56 -15.13
N GLY A 169 -17.34 -19.42 -16.00
CA GLY A 169 -16.85 -20.78 -16.24
C GLY A 169 -16.93 -21.66 -15.00
N TYR A 170 -18.09 -21.68 -14.34
CA TYR A 170 -18.45 -22.63 -13.28
C TYR A 170 -19.68 -23.44 -13.69
N ASP A 171 -19.73 -24.70 -13.23
CA ASP A 171 -20.87 -25.59 -13.49
C ASP A 171 -22.19 -25.03 -12.92
N PRO A 172 -23.33 -25.24 -13.60
CA PRO A 172 -24.64 -24.80 -13.11
C PRO A 172 -25.03 -25.56 -11.83
N LEU A 173 -25.83 -24.90 -10.99
CA LEU A 173 -26.41 -25.46 -9.77
C LEU A 173 -27.90 -25.82 -10.02
N GLU A 174 -28.33 -27.00 -9.60
CA GLU A 174 -29.75 -27.38 -9.68
C GLU A 174 -30.63 -26.38 -8.90
N GLY A 175 -31.79 -26.05 -9.48
CA GLY A 175 -32.75 -25.11 -8.89
C GLY A 175 -32.38 -23.62 -8.98
N SER A 176 -31.21 -23.27 -9.53
CA SER A 176 -30.68 -21.90 -9.54
C SER A 176 -30.95 -21.08 -10.83
N ASP A 177 -31.87 -21.56 -11.67
CA ASP A 177 -32.36 -20.90 -12.90
C ASP A 177 -33.53 -19.92 -12.65
N THR A 178 -33.83 -19.60 -11.39
CA THR A 178 -34.88 -18.65 -11.03
C THR A 178 -34.26 -17.28 -10.74
N LEU A 179 -34.87 -16.21 -11.25
CA LEU A 179 -34.51 -14.84 -10.87
C LEU A 179 -34.79 -14.62 -9.38
N MET A 180 -33.73 -14.42 -8.61
CA MET A 180 -33.83 -14.07 -7.19
C MET A 180 -34.25 -12.60 -7.07
N ILE A 181 -35.56 -12.36 -6.97
CA ILE A 181 -36.09 -11.06 -6.60
C ILE A 181 -35.82 -10.85 -5.11
N SER A 182 -35.14 -9.76 -4.77
CA SER A 182 -34.91 -9.37 -3.37
C SER A 182 -36.25 -9.18 -2.66
N SER A 183 -36.38 -9.68 -1.43
CA SER A 183 -37.62 -9.59 -0.63
C SER A 183 -38.12 -8.16 -0.36
N GLY A 184 -37.34 -7.13 -0.71
CA GLY A 184 -37.73 -5.72 -0.65
C GLY A 184 -38.66 -5.24 -1.77
N ASP A 185 -38.75 -5.95 -2.91
CA ASP A 185 -39.45 -5.47 -4.11
C ASP A 185 -40.89 -6.01 -4.26
N MET A 186 -41.50 -6.54 -3.20
CA MET A 186 -42.88 -7.02 -3.25
C MET A 186 -43.88 -5.85 -3.32
N PRO A 187 -44.77 -5.77 -4.35
CA PRO A 187 -45.72 -4.67 -4.46
C PRO A 187 -46.69 -4.59 -3.27
N MET A 188 -46.89 -3.38 -2.74
CA MET A 188 -47.68 -3.12 -1.52
C MET A 188 -49.13 -3.66 -1.52
N ASP A 189 -49.72 -3.92 -2.68
CA ASP A 189 -51.07 -4.50 -2.82
C ASP A 189 -51.15 -5.93 -2.22
N LEU A 190 -50.05 -6.69 -2.25
CA LEU A 190 -49.98 -8.02 -1.64
C LEU A 190 -49.79 -7.98 -0.11
N LEU A 191 -49.16 -6.92 0.42
CA LEU A 191 -48.93 -6.75 1.86
C LEU A 191 -50.20 -6.35 2.63
N GLN A 192 -51.13 -5.62 2.00
CA GLN A 192 -52.36 -5.16 2.68
C GLN A 192 -53.37 -6.27 3.02
N ARG A 193 -53.20 -7.50 2.50
CA ARG A 193 -54.15 -8.61 2.69
C ARG A 193 -53.88 -9.49 3.91
N GLY A 194 -52.78 -9.30 4.63
CA GLY A 194 -52.44 -10.12 5.79
C GLY A 194 -51.77 -9.33 6.90
N ILE A 195 -52.56 -8.91 7.91
CA ILE A 195 -52.27 -8.95 9.36
C ILE A 195 -53.43 -8.24 10.08
N GLN A 196 -54.17 -8.99 10.91
CA GLN A 196 -54.98 -8.47 12.01
C GLN A 196 -54.37 -8.96 13.32
N ALA A 197 -53.89 -8.07 14.20
CA ALA A 197 -53.80 -8.29 15.65
C ALA A 197 -53.30 -7.03 16.41
N SER A 198 -54.23 -6.35 17.08
CA SER A 198 -54.11 -5.64 18.38
C SER A 198 -52.74 -5.18 18.94
N ASN A 199 -52.63 -3.87 19.14
CA ASN A 199 -52.14 -3.12 20.32
C ASN A 199 -50.98 -3.67 21.20
N ILE A 200 -49.98 -2.80 21.44
CA ILE A 200 -49.66 -2.28 22.79
C ILE A 200 -49.29 -0.80 22.63
N ASN A 201 -49.93 0.06 23.44
CA ASN A 201 -49.69 1.50 23.44
C ASN A 201 -49.63 1.95 24.92
N GLU A 202 -48.49 1.70 25.56
CA GLU A 202 -48.15 2.12 26.93
C GLU A 202 -46.62 1.98 27.10
N ILE A 203 -46.04 2.55 28.16
CA ILE A 203 -44.57 2.69 28.39
C ILE A 203 -43.90 3.78 27.52
N VAL A 204 -44.51 4.98 27.50
CA VAL A 204 -43.80 6.25 27.18
C VAL A 204 -44.05 7.25 28.31
N SER A 205 -43.39 7.06 29.46
CA SER A 205 -43.21 8.11 30.49
C SER A 205 -42.17 7.72 31.57
N ALA A 206 -41.42 8.72 32.04
CA ALA A 206 -40.34 8.70 33.06
C ALA A 206 -38.99 8.06 32.63
N GLY A 207 -37.83 8.73 32.80
CA GLY A 207 -37.61 10.07 33.36
C GLY A 207 -36.16 10.59 33.18
N VAL A 208 -35.95 11.88 33.45
CA VAL A 208 -34.69 12.64 33.27
C VAL A 208 -34.27 13.25 34.60
N ALA A 209 -32.99 13.17 35.03
CA ALA A 209 -32.26 14.19 35.82
C ALA A 209 -30.83 13.79 36.28
N ALA A 210 -29.98 14.82 36.48
CA ALA A 210 -28.75 14.92 37.31
C ALA A 210 -27.40 14.34 36.81
N SER A 211 -26.22 14.84 37.23
CA SER A 211 -25.62 16.21 37.10
C SER A 211 -24.19 16.29 37.71
N GLU A 212 -23.24 16.84 36.95
CA GLU A 212 -21.97 17.56 37.27
C GLU A 212 -21.08 17.34 38.54
N ALA A 213 -19.76 17.15 38.30
CA ALA A 213 -18.57 17.68 39.03
C ALA A 213 -17.24 17.28 38.30
N GLY A 214 -16.05 17.91 38.41
CA GLY A 214 -15.68 19.27 38.89
C GLY A 214 -14.36 19.36 39.74
N LEU A 215 -13.16 19.61 39.16
CA LEU A 215 -11.89 19.95 39.88
C LEU A 215 -10.80 20.63 38.99
N GLU A 216 -9.83 21.36 39.58
CA GLU A 216 -9.01 22.43 38.93
C GLU A 216 -7.46 22.21 38.81
N LYS A 217 -6.72 23.26 38.37
CA LYS A 217 -5.31 23.30 37.87
C LYS A 217 -4.27 23.84 38.89
N PRO A 218 -2.95 23.77 38.55
CA PRO A 218 -2.08 24.98 38.54
C PRO A 218 -1.04 25.00 37.38
N THR A 219 -1.07 25.93 36.41
CA THR A 219 -0.40 27.27 36.31
C THR A 219 1.10 27.33 35.90
N ASP A 220 1.32 27.71 34.62
CA ASP A 220 2.37 28.64 34.07
C ASP A 220 3.87 28.20 34.05
N LYS A 221 4.88 28.79 33.34
CA LYS A 221 5.12 29.86 32.29
C LYS A 221 6.61 29.73 31.78
N PRO A 222 7.15 30.48 30.77
CA PRO A 222 6.59 31.04 29.51
C PRO A 222 7.47 30.92 28.21
N LYS A 223 6.84 31.12 27.03
CA LYS A 223 7.39 31.60 25.71
C LYS A 223 8.30 30.64 24.87
N ASP A 224 8.29 30.65 23.53
CA ASP A 224 7.78 31.61 22.52
C ASP A 224 6.77 31.01 21.49
N LYS A 225 6.22 31.85 20.57
CA LYS A 225 5.01 31.53 19.77
C LYS A 225 5.23 31.35 18.26
N LYS A 226 4.68 30.27 17.70
CA LYS A 226 4.08 30.21 16.34
C LYS A 226 2.54 30.43 16.45
N PRO A 227 1.81 30.83 15.39
CA PRO A 227 0.43 31.32 15.52
C PRO A 227 -0.55 30.26 16.01
N LYS A 228 -1.31 30.58 17.06
CA LYS A 228 -2.33 29.68 17.63
C LYS A 228 -3.71 29.91 16.98
N PRO A 229 -4.40 28.86 16.51
CA PRO A 229 -5.82 28.98 16.13
C PRO A 229 -6.70 29.17 17.38
N THR A 230 -7.75 29.97 17.24
CA THR A 230 -8.67 30.44 18.29
C THR A 230 -9.23 29.35 19.21
N LYS A 231 -9.49 29.70 20.48
CA LYS A 231 -10.02 28.78 21.50
C LYS A 231 -11.54 28.63 21.34
N SER A 232 -12.01 27.41 21.09
CA SER A 232 -13.38 26.97 21.28
C SER A 232 -13.39 25.79 22.26
N GLU A 233 -14.49 25.57 22.96
CA GLU A 233 -14.61 24.55 24.02
C GLU A 233 -14.37 23.12 23.49
N THR A 234 -14.76 22.87 22.24
CA THR A 234 -14.54 21.61 21.50
C THR A 234 -13.08 21.14 21.47
N LYS A 235 -12.09 22.04 21.48
CA LYS A 235 -10.68 21.64 21.45
C LYS A 235 -10.22 20.90 22.70
N ALA A 236 -10.79 21.24 23.86
CA ALA A 236 -10.35 20.65 25.12
C ALA A 236 -10.82 19.19 25.28
N SER A 237 -12.03 18.87 24.79
CA SER A 237 -12.52 17.48 24.75
C SER A 237 -11.79 16.64 23.71
N ASP A 238 -11.53 17.20 22.52
CA ASP A 238 -10.79 16.52 21.45
C ASP A 238 -9.35 16.17 21.87
N GLU A 239 -8.65 17.09 22.53
CA GLU A 239 -7.29 16.90 23.04
C GLU A 239 -7.24 15.84 24.17
N ALA A 240 -8.22 15.85 25.07
CA ALA A 240 -8.34 14.82 26.11
C ALA A 240 -8.59 13.41 25.52
N LEU A 241 -9.51 13.30 24.56
CA LEU A 241 -9.81 12.04 23.87
C LEU A 241 -8.61 11.53 23.07
N TYR A 242 -7.93 12.41 22.34
CA TYR A 242 -6.69 12.09 21.63
C TYR A 242 -5.64 11.51 22.60
N ASN A 243 -5.42 12.13 23.76
CA ASN A 243 -4.41 11.68 24.71
C ASN A 243 -4.70 10.29 25.30
N VAL A 244 -5.97 9.95 25.53
CA VAL A 244 -6.37 8.58 25.93
C VAL A 244 -6.00 7.57 24.84
N ILE A 245 -6.38 7.87 23.59
CA ILE A 245 -6.13 7.02 22.42
C ILE A 245 -4.62 6.84 22.16
N ASP A 246 -3.84 7.92 22.22
CA ASP A 246 -2.38 7.92 22.05
C ASP A 246 -1.71 7.10 23.17
N SER A 247 -2.15 7.25 24.43
CA SER A 247 -1.61 6.50 25.56
C SER A 247 -1.82 4.97 25.46
N LEU A 248 -2.94 4.53 24.88
CA LEU A 248 -3.21 3.11 24.59
C LEU A 248 -2.39 2.65 23.38
N THR A 249 -2.30 3.46 22.33
CA THR A 249 -1.45 3.20 21.15
C THR A 249 0.00 2.93 21.58
N VAL A 250 0.56 3.77 22.45
CA VAL A 250 1.92 3.61 23.00
C VAL A 250 2.10 2.34 23.84
N GLN A 251 1.04 1.81 24.47
CA GLN A 251 1.10 0.53 25.17
C GLN A 251 1.17 -0.65 24.19
N PHE A 252 0.39 -0.60 23.10
CA PHE A 252 0.46 -1.60 22.02
C PHE A 252 1.80 -1.53 21.27
N GLU A 253 2.32 -0.34 20.97
CA GLU A 253 3.67 -0.15 20.40
C GLU A 253 4.71 -0.88 21.27
N LYS A 254 4.77 -0.59 22.58
CA LYS A 254 5.73 -1.23 23.49
C LYS A 254 5.61 -2.76 23.54
N ARG A 255 4.37 -3.30 23.51
CA ARG A 255 4.15 -4.76 23.50
C ARG A 255 4.61 -5.40 22.20
N LEU A 256 4.39 -4.74 21.06
CA LEU A 256 4.83 -5.27 19.76
C LEU A 256 6.35 -5.10 19.59
N ASP A 257 6.94 -4.00 20.04
CA ASP A 257 8.39 -3.77 20.07
C ASP A 257 9.13 -4.90 20.82
N GLN A 258 8.60 -5.31 21.97
CA GLN A 258 9.18 -6.39 22.79
C GLN A 258 9.23 -7.75 22.07
N LYS A 259 8.35 -7.99 21.09
CA LYS A 259 8.35 -9.20 20.25
C LYS A 259 9.15 -9.02 18.96
N LEU A 260 8.91 -7.90 18.26
CA LEU A 260 9.42 -7.69 16.91
C LEU A 260 10.91 -7.30 16.88
N ILE A 261 11.44 -6.62 17.90
CA ILE A 261 12.87 -6.29 17.95
C ILE A 261 13.74 -7.57 18.08
N PRO A 262 13.47 -8.51 19.04
CA PRO A 262 14.17 -9.80 19.08
C PRO A 262 13.99 -10.63 17.80
N PHE A 263 12.77 -10.67 17.24
CA PHE A 263 12.49 -11.37 15.98
C PHE A 263 13.37 -10.83 14.84
N MET A 264 13.41 -9.51 14.63
CA MET A 264 14.21 -8.90 13.58
C MET A 264 15.71 -9.11 13.79
N SER A 265 16.19 -9.14 15.05
CA SER A 265 17.59 -9.43 15.37
C SER A 265 17.98 -10.87 15.01
N GLY A 266 17.26 -11.88 15.51
CA GLY A 266 17.55 -13.29 15.20
C GLY A 266 17.32 -13.62 13.72
N TYR A 267 16.45 -12.85 13.07
CA TYR A 267 16.27 -12.91 11.63
C TYR A 267 17.47 -12.31 10.86
N GLY A 268 18.04 -11.19 11.32
CA GLY A 268 19.31 -10.66 10.80
C GLY A 268 20.47 -11.63 10.95
N ASP A 269 20.57 -12.33 12.08
CA ASP A 269 21.56 -13.40 12.30
C ASP A 269 21.38 -14.58 11.32
N THR A 270 20.12 -14.88 10.96
CA THR A 270 19.79 -15.88 9.94
C THR A 270 20.26 -15.45 8.55
N VAL A 271 20.08 -14.17 8.20
CA VAL A 271 20.60 -13.59 6.94
C VAL A 271 22.13 -13.57 6.94
N GLU A 272 22.77 -13.19 8.06
CA GLU A 272 24.22 -13.22 8.22
C GLU A 272 24.79 -14.61 7.93
N LYS A 273 24.22 -15.63 8.56
CA LYS A 273 24.62 -17.03 8.32
C LYS A 273 24.39 -17.45 6.87
N ALA A 274 23.24 -17.11 6.30
CA ALA A 274 22.91 -17.50 4.93
C ALA A 274 23.86 -16.88 3.87
N ILE A 275 24.35 -15.65 4.11
CA ILE A 275 25.39 -15.01 3.28
C ILE A 275 26.72 -15.76 3.37
N LYS A 276 27.11 -16.22 4.58
CA LYS A 276 28.37 -16.96 4.78
C LYS A 276 28.32 -18.35 4.15
N ASP A 277 27.21 -19.06 4.31
CA ASP A 277 27.06 -20.44 3.86
C ASP A 277 26.83 -20.54 2.34
N ASN A 278 25.87 -19.76 1.80
CA ASN A 278 25.34 -19.91 0.43
C ASN A 278 25.37 -18.62 -0.40
N LYS A 279 26.13 -17.61 0.02
CA LYS A 279 26.27 -16.30 -0.65
C LYS A 279 24.89 -15.66 -0.90
N GLU A 280 24.74 -14.96 -2.04
CA GLU A 280 23.52 -14.23 -2.37
C GLU A 280 22.27 -15.15 -2.40
N MET A 281 22.34 -16.33 -3.02
CA MET A 281 21.17 -17.21 -3.14
C MET A 281 20.61 -17.66 -1.78
N GLY A 282 21.49 -17.93 -0.80
CA GLY A 282 21.08 -18.22 0.57
C GLY A 282 20.37 -17.05 1.24
N ALA A 283 20.92 -15.84 1.09
CA ALA A 283 20.34 -14.61 1.64
C ALA A 283 18.96 -14.31 1.03
N GLN A 284 18.83 -14.46 -0.30
CA GLN A 284 17.56 -14.27 -1.02
C GLN A 284 16.48 -15.27 -0.55
N PHE A 285 16.85 -16.55 -0.36
CA PHE A 285 15.91 -17.56 0.14
C PHE A 285 15.49 -17.31 1.59
N ALA A 286 16.43 -16.91 2.46
CA ALA A 286 16.10 -16.49 3.82
C ALA A 286 15.11 -15.33 3.82
N LEU A 287 15.33 -14.34 2.93
CA LEU A 287 14.46 -13.16 2.74
C LEU A 287 13.07 -13.55 2.27
N MET A 288 12.93 -14.49 1.34
CA MET A 288 11.61 -14.97 0.88
C MET A 288 10.74 -15.62 1.97
N GLN A 289 11.34 -16.03 3.11
CA GLN A 289 10.60 -16.55 4.27
C GLN A 289 10.30 -15.49 5.33
N LEU A 290 10.74 -14.24 5.15
CA LEU A 290 10.51 -13.18 6.14
C LEU A 290 9.03 -12.83 6.24
N SER A 291 8.36 -12.60 5.12
CA SER A 291 6.97 -12.12 5.13
C SER A 291 6.01 -13.09 5.80
N GLU A 292 6.12 -14.39 5.52
CA GLU A 292 5.28 -15.43 6.12
C GLU A 292 5.48 -15.54 7.64
N LYS A 293 6.74 -15.49 8.11
CA LYS A 293 7.06 -15.57 9.55
C LYS A 293 6.64 -14.29 10.28
N MET A 294 6.91 -13.12 9.69
CA MET A 294 6.52 -11.83 10.24
C MET A 294 4.99 -11.71 10.35
N ALA A 295 4.24 -12.13 9.32
CA ALA A 295 2.78 -12.11 9.37
C ALA A 295 2.23 -12.99 10.51
N LYS A 296 2.78 -14.19 10.71
CA LYS A 296 2.37 -15.10 11.81
C LYS A 296 2.64 -14.51 13.20
N GLU A 297 3.77 -13.82 13.40
CA GLU A 297 4.10 -13.15 14.67
C GLU A 297 3.24 -11.91 14.93
N ILE A 298 2.92 -11.14 13.89
CA ILE A 298 2.23 -9.86 14.01
C ILE A 298 0.70 -10.03 14.11
N ALA A 299 0.11 -10.91 13.30
CA ALA A 299 -1.34 -11.02 13.12
C ALA A 299 -2.17 -11.10 14.42
N PRO A 300 -1.83 -11.93 15.43
CA PRO A 300 -2.62 -12.01 16.67
C PRO A 300 -2.65 -10.69 17.45
N ASN A 301 -1.57 -9.91 17.41
CA ASN A 301 -1.51 -8.60 18.07
C ASN A 301 -2.32 -7.55 17.29
N MET A 302 -2.38 -7.65 15.95
CA MET A 302 -3.18 -6.75 15.13
C MET A 302 -4.68 -6.97 15.33
N GLN A 303 -5.10 -8.22 15.47
CA GLN A 303 -6.47 -8.55 15.85
C GLN A 303 -6.86 -7.92 17.19
N GLU A 304 -6.03 -8.09 18.25
CA GLU A 304 -6.27 -7.49 19.57
C GLU A 304 -6.40 -5.96 19.50
N ILE A 305 -5.56 -5.30 18.68
CA ILE A 305 -5.62 -3.84 18.44
C ILE A 305 -6.95 -3.45 17.78
N ILE A 306 -7.32 -4.14 16.70
CA ILE A 306 -8.53 -3.85 15.91
C ILE A 306 -9.79 -4.01 16.78
N GLU A 307 -9.87 -5.09 17.56
CA GLU A 307 -10.97 -5.36 18.49
C GLU A 307 -11.05 -4.28 19.58
N THR A 308 -9.92 -3.96 20.24
CA THR A 308 -9.87 -2.97 21.32
C THR A 308 -10.33 -1.58 20.87
N PHE A 309 -9.84 -1.10 19.72
CA PHE A 309 -10.21 0.22 19.23
C PHE A 309 -11.58 0.24 18.52
N GLY A 310 -12.04 -0.91 18.00
CA GLY A 310 -13.42 -1.14 17.61
C GLY A 310 -14.39 -0.99 18.78
N GLU A 311 -14.15 -1.70 19.89
CA GLU A 311 -14.92 -1.58 21.15
C GLU A 311 -14.99 -0.13 21.64
N MET A 312 -13.84 0.56 21.68
CA MET A 312 -13.80 1.97 22.09
C MET A 312 -14.66 2.86 21.20
N THR A 313 -14.64 2.62 19.88
CA THR A 313 -15.37 3.43 18.91
C THR A 313 -16.88 3.16 18.98
N LEU A 314 -17.30 1.89 19.14
CA LEU A 314 -18.72 1.58 19.41
C LEU A 314 -19.20 2.19 20.73
N ARG A 315 -18.41 2.12 21.81
CA ARG A 315 -18.78 2.74 23.10
C ARG A 315 -18.88 4.28 23.02
N ASP A 316 -18.07 4.93 22.21
CA ASP A 316 -18.15 6.37 21.96
C ASP A 316 -19.36 6.76 21.10
N ILE A 317 -19.61 6.01 20.00
CA ILE A 317 -20.80 6.22 19.15
C ILE A 317 -22.09 5.97 19.95
N SER A 318 -22.16 4.89 20.74
CA SER A 318 -23.26 4.58 21.67
C SER A 318 -23.58 5.77 22.57
N LYS A 319 -22.57 6.35 23.24
CA LYS A 319 -22.77 7.52 24.11
C LYS A 319 -23.28 8.73 23.34
N LYS A 320 -22.75 8.99 22.14
CA LYS A 320 -23.17 10.12 21.29
C LYS A 320 -24.56 9.94 20.70
N SER A 321 -25.00 8.71 20.45
CA SER A 321 -26.29 8.38 19.85
C SER A 321 -27.41 8.08 20.87
N ASN A 322 -27.15 8.26 22.18
CA ASN A 322 -28.01 7.81 23.28
C ASN A 322 -28.35 6.31 23.20
N GLY A 323 -27.36 5.50 22.80
CA GLY A 323 -27.46 4.06 22.63
C GLY A 323 -28.06 3.61 21.30
N ARG A 324 -28.47 4.52 20.40
CA ARG A 324 -29.03 4.14 19.10
C ARG A 324 -27.98 3.55 18.17
N PHE A 325 -28.29 2.41 17.57
CA PHE A 325 -27.55 1.81 16.45
C PHE A 325 -28.57 1.27 15.45
N LEU A 326 -28.17 1.16 14.18
CA LEU A 326 -28.94 0.50 13.14
C LEU A 326 -28.18 -0.75 12.71
N TYR A 327 -28.18 -1.78 13.57
CA TYR A 327 -27.57 -3.05 13.19
C TYR A 327 -28.33 -3.64 11.99
N LYS A 328 -27.58 -4.07 10.98
CA LYS A 328 -28.11 -4.51 9.70
C LYS A 328 -27.43 -5.80 9.26
N GLU A 329 -27.78 -6.90 9.91
CA GLU A 329 -27.67 -8.21 9.27
C GLU A 329 -28.68 -8.26 8.11
N ASP A 330 -28.20 -8.66 6.92
CA ASP A 330 -28.99 -8.99 5.74
C ASP A 330 -30.19 -8.07 5.44
N SER A 331 -29.89 -6.76 5.44
CA SER A 331 -30.75 -5.69 4.93
C SER A 331 -31.99 -5.32 5.74
N VAL A 332 -32.25 -5.89 6.92
CA VAL A 332 -33.36 -5.49 7.80
C VAL A 332 -32.87 -4.63 8.98
N LEU A 333 -33.58 -3.54 9.29
CA LEU A 333 -33.34 -2.70 10.47
C LEU A 333 -33.96 -3.37 11.70
N VAL A 334 -33.16 -3.70 12.72
CA VAL A 334 -33.68 -4.23 13.99
C VAL A 334 -32.99 -3.59 15.20
N ALA A 335 -33.83 -3.19 16.18
CA ALA A 335 -33.53 -2.60 17.49
C ALA A 335 -33.10 -1.12 17.54
N ASP A 336 -33.80 -0.35 18.37
CA ASP A 336 -33.63 1.11 18.55
C ASP A 336 -32.52 1.51 19.55
N VAL A 337 -32.07 0.62 20.44
CA VAL A 337 -31.06 0.91 21.48
C VAL A 337 -30.20 -0.33 21.73
N VAL A 338 -28.88 -0.15 21.80
CA VAL A 338 -27.88 -1.20 22.05
C VAL A 338 -26.95 -0.73 23.19
N THR A 339 -26.86 -1.55 24.24
CA THR A 339 -26.01 -1.33 25.41
C THR A 339 -24.54 -1.61 25.11
N ALA A 340 -23.64 -1.28 26.05
CA ALA A 340 -22.20 -1.55 25.91
C ALA A 340 -21.85 -3.06 25.84
N GLU A 341 -22.75 -3.93 26.32
CA GLU A 341 -22.63 -5.39 26.31
C GLU A 341 -23.11 -5.96 24.95
N GLU A 342 -24.23 -5.46 24.44
CA GLU A 342 -24.70 -5.83 23.09
C GLU A 342 -23.78 -5.28 21.98
N ALA A 343 -23.16 -4.11 22.20
CA ALA A 343 -22.11 -3.60 21.30
C ALA A 343 -20.86 -4.50 21.29
N GLN A 344 -20.58 -5.22 22.38
CA GLN A 344 -19.53 -6.23 22.42
C GLN A 344 -19.96 -7.49 21.66
N ASN A 345 -21.23 -7.91 21.79
CA ASN A 345 -21.79 -9.02 21.00
C ASN A 345 -21.76 -8.75 19.49
N ILE A 346 -21.95 -7.50 19.05
CA ILE A 346 -21.78 -7.10 17.63
C ILE A 346 -20.34 -7.35 17.14
N LEU A 347 -19.33 -7.06 17.96
CA LEU A 347 -17.92 -7.34 17.63
C LEU A 347 -17.59 -8.83 17.74
N LEU A 348 -18.31 -9.60 18.54
CA LEU A 348 -18.18 -11.05 18.61
C LEU A 348 -19.02 -11.78 17.54
N SER A 349 -19.67 -11.05 16.62
CA SER A 349 -20.36 -11.63 15.47
C SER A 349 -19.39 -12.31 14.51
N SER A 350 -19.90 -13.31 13.78
CA SER A 350 -19.17 -13.97 12.70
C SER A 350 -18.72 -12.97 11.62
N ALA A 351 -19.58 -12.02 11.26
CA ALA A 351 -19.31 -11.01 10.25
C ALA A 351 -18.18 -10.03 10.64
N TRP A 352 -18.10 -9.59 11.90
CA TRP A 352 -16.95 -8.81 12.38
C TRP A 352 -15.68 -9.65 12.37
N THR A 353 -15.74 -10.84 12.99
CA THR A 353 -14.60 -11.76 13.12
C THR A 353 -14.00 -12.08 11.75
N GLU A 354 -14.83 -12.36 10.75
CA GLU A 354 -14.41 -12.62 9.37
C GLU A 354 -13.75 -11.39 8.74
N ARG A 355 -14.35 -10.19 8.84
CA ARG A 355 -13.74 -8.97 8.27
C ARG A 355 -12.40 -8.63 8.91
N VAL A 356 -12.27 -8.80 10.23
CA VAL A 356 -11.00 -8.59 10.94
C VAL A 356 -9.96 -9.61 10.49
N ALA A 357 -10.33 -10.89 10.39
CA ALA A 357 -9.43 -11.93 9.88
C ALA A 357 -8.97 -11.64 8.44
N GLN A 358 -9.90 -11.35 7.52
CA GLN A 358 -9.60 -11.00 6.13
C GLN A 358 -8.70 -9.76 6.00
N TYR A 359 -8.93 -8.74 6.85
CA TYR A 359 -8.08 -7.54 6.87
C TYR A 359 -6.68 -7.84 7.41
N VAL A 360 -6.59 -8.52 8.56
CA VAL A 360 -5.31 -8.88 9.18
C VAL A 360 -4.48 -9.74 8.24
N GLU A 361 -5.09 -10.73 7.58
CA GLU A 361 -4.41 -11.55 6.58
C GLU A 361 -3.92 -10.69 5.40
N ARG A 362 -4.82 -9.92 4.76
CA ARG A 362 -4.48 -9.11 3.57
C ARG A 362 -3.40 -8.08 3.85
N GLU A 363 -3.58 -7.22 4.85
CA GLU A 363 -2.66 -6.10 5.10
C GLU A 363 -1.35 -6.55 5.76
N SER A 364 -1.38 -7.50 6.70
CA SER A 364 -0.13 -8.00 7.30
C SER A 364 0.75 -8.68 6.25
N ILE A 365 0.16 -9.42 5.30
CA ILE A 365 0.90 -10.04 4.19
C ILE A 365 1.43 -8.97 3.23
N VAL A 366 0.60 -8.02 2.79
CA VAL A 366 1.01 -6.96 1.83
C VAL A 366 2.17 -6.12 2.39
N ARG A 367 2.09 -5.69 3.65
CA ARG A 367 3.12 -4.87 4.28
C ARG A 367 4.38 -5.67 4.61
N SER A 368 4.25 -6.91 5.08
CA SER A 368 5.41 -7.78 5.31
C SER A 368 6.14 -8.10 3.99
N LYS A 369 5.43 -8.27 2.88
CA LYS A 369 6.02 -8.38 1.52
C LYS A 369 6.76 -7.11 1.09
N PHE A 370 6.25 -5.91 1.42
CA PHE A 370 6.97 -4.66 1.13
C PHE A 370 8.27 -4.51 1.95
N VAL A 371 8.25 -4.92 3.22
CA VAL A 371 9.44 -4.96 4.09
C VAL A 371 10.46 -5.96 3.53
N GLU A 372 10.00 -7.14 3.10
CA GLU A 372 10.82 -8.16 2.45
C GLU A 372 11.44 -7.67 1.14
N ASP A 373 10.66 -7.11 0.22
CA ASP A 373 11.12 -6.53 -1.05
C ASP A 373 12.18 -5.45 -0.84
N THR A 374 12.00 -4.61 0.19
CA THR A 374 12.97 -3.58 0.57
C THR A 374 14.26 -4.21 1.10
N ASN A 375 14.16 -5.20 1.99
CA ASN A 375 15.32 -5.92 2.52
C ASN A 375 16.08 -6.64 1.39
N ARG A 376 15.37 -7.27 0.46
CA ARG A 376 15.94 -8.01 -0.66
C ARG A 376 16.76 -7.13 -1.60
N LYS A 377 16.23 -5.96 -1.96
CA LYS A 377 16.95 -4.96 -2.77
C LYS A 377 18.20 -4.45 -2.05
N GLU A 378 18.08 -4.12 -0.77
CA GLU A 378 19.20 -3.52 -0.03
C GLU A 378 20.29 -4.55 0.32
N VAL A 379 19.94 -5.78 0.67
CA VAL A 379 20.92 -6.85 0.92
C VAL A 379 21.66 -7.21 -0.38
N SER A 380 21.00 -7.27 -1.54
CA SER A 380 21.70 -7.39 -2.83
C SER A 380 22.61 -6.20 -3.13
N ARG A 381 22.21 -4.96 -2.79
CA ARG A 381 23.07 -3.77 -2.93
C ARG A 381 24.33 -3.87 -2.06
N ILE A 382 24.19 -4.22 -0.79
CA ILE A 382 25.28 -4.43 0.17
C ILE A 382 26.23 -5.55 -0.31
N LEU A 383 25.69 -6.67 -0.80
CA LEU A 383 26.46 -7.76 -1.40
C LEU A 383 27.28 -7.28 -2.60
N TYR A 384 26.64 -6.62 -3.57
CA TYR A 384 27.30 -6.13 -4.79
C TYR A 384 28.40 -5.11 -4.49
N GLU A 385 28.10 -4.09 -3.68
CA GLU A 385 29.08 -3.05 -3.32
C GLU A 385 30.22 -3.61 -2.47
N GLY A 386 29.93 -4.53 -1.55
CA GLY A 386 30.94 -5.19 -0.73
C GLY A 386 31.92 -6.02 -1.57
N VAL A 387 31.41 -6.84 -2.50
CA VAL A 387 32.24 -7.61 -3.44
C VAL A 387 33.05 -6.68 -4.34
N LYS A 388 32.45 -5.60 -4.86
CA LYS A 388 33.14 -4.60 -5.69
C LYS A 388 34.25 -3.86 -4.93
N ALA A 389 34.07 -3.64 -3.62
CA ALA A 389 35.05 -3.02 -2.74
C ALA A 389 36.11 -4.00 -2.19
N GLY A 390 36.01 -5.30 -2.51
CA GLY A 390 36.94 -6.33 -2.02
C GLY A 390 36.77 -6.69 -0.55
N LYS A 391 35.62 -6.37 0.07
CA LYS A 391 35.31 -6.76 1.46
C LYS A 391 35.21 -8.29 1.57
N SER A 392 35.54 -8.83 2.75
CA SER A 392 35.29 -10.23 3.07
C SER A 392 33.80 -10.52 3.22
N TYR A 393 33.37 -11.76 2.96
CA TYR A 393 31.97 -12.15 3.17
C TYR A 393 31.51 -11.99 4.62
N ASP A 394 32.40 -12.08 5.61
CA ASP A 394 32.09 -11.81 7.02
C ASP A 394 31.74 -10.33 7.28
N GLU A 395 32.44 -9.39 6.65
CA GLU A 395 32.13 -7.96 6.76
C GLU A 395 30.81 -7.62 6.06
N ILE A 396 30.59 -8.17 4.86
CA ILE A 396 29.36 -7.99 4.08
C ILE A 396 28.15 -8.58 4.82
N ALA A 397 28.30 -9.76 5.42
CA ALA A 397 27.24 -10.41 6.18
C ALA A 397 26.86 -9.63 7.45
N LYS A 398 27.85 -9.05 8.15
CA LYS A 398 27.60 -8.15 9.29
C LYS A 398 26.91 -6.86 8.88
N GLU A 399 27.30 -6.25 7.76
CA GLU A 399 26.67 -5.04 7.22
C GLU A 399 25.20 -5.29 6.84
N ALA A 400 24.91 -6.44 6.22
CA ALA A 400 23.55 -6.89 5.95
C ALA A 400 22.75 -7.17 7.24
N ASN A 401 23.34 -7.80 8.26
CA ASN A 401 22.71 -8.00 9.57
C ASN A 401 22.33 -6.66 10.21
N VAL A 402 23.27 -5.71 10.29
CA VAL A 402 23.05 -4.37 10.87
C VAL A 402 21.91 -3.62 10.16
N PHE A 403 21.74 -3.79 8.84
CA PHE A 403 20.59 -3.25 8.12
C PHE A 403 19.27 -3.94 8.48
N VAL A 404 19.23 -5.27 8.48
CA VAL A 404 18.02 -6.07 8.75
C VAL A 404 17.56 -5.90 10.20
N SER A 405 18.49 -5.99 11.14
CA SER A 405 18.31 -5.85 12.60
C SER A 405 18.18 -4.40 13.06
N ASN A 406 18.04 -3.43 12.15
CA ASN A 406 18.00 -2.02 12.49
C ASN A 406 16.79 -1.68 13.38
N ARG A 407 17.07 -1.36 14.65
CA ARG A 407 16.05 -1.07 15.66
C ARG A 407 15.14 0.10 15.28
N ASP A 408 15.69 1.21 14.78
CA ASP A 408 14.90 2.40 14.45
C ASP A 408 13.99 2.19 13.23
N ARG A 409 14.39 1.30 12.31
CA ARG A 409 13.52 0.81 11.23
C ARG A 409 12.42 -0.10 11.78
N THR A 410 12.74 -1.01 12.69
CA THR A 410 11.75 -1.91 13.33
C THR A 410 10.71 -1.11 14.10
N MET A 411 11.13 -0.13 14.92
CA MET A 411 10.25 0.82 15.62
C MET A 411 9.31 1.59 14.66
N ARG A 412 9.78 1.93 13.46
CA ARG A 412 9.00 2.64 12.43
C ARG A 412 7.93 1.73 11.81
N ILE A 413 8.25 0.44 11.63
CA ILE A 413 7.29 -0.58 11.20
C ILE A 413 6.23 -0.72 12.29
N VAL A 414 6.61 -1.06 13.54
CA VAL A 414 5.69 -1.20 14.69
C VAL A 414 4.70 -0.03 14.80
N ARG A 415 5.21 1.20 14.81
CA ARG A 415 4.39 2.42 14.87
C ARG A 415 3.38 2.52 13.73
N THR A 416 3.80 2.20 12.51
CA THR A 416 2.94 2.30 11.34
C THR A 416 1.89 1.19 11.33
N GLU A 417 2.24 -0.03 11.74
CA GLU A 417 1.27 -1.14 11.82
C GLU A 417 0.23 -0.92 12.92
N VAL A 418 0.68 -0.65 14.16
CA VAL A 418 -0.21 -0.43 15.31
C VAL A 418 -1.18 0.73 15.04
N HIS A 419 -0.67 1.82 14.45
CA HIS A 419 -1.50 2.98 14.10
C HIS A 419 -2.55 2.65 13.03
N THR A 420 -2.16 1.94 11.97
CA THR A 420 -3.12 1.56 10.91
C THR A 420 -4.17 0.59 11.43
N ALA A 421 -3.79 -0.46 12.17
CA ALA A 421 -4.72 -1.44 12.73
C ALA A 421 -5.75 -0.77 13.66
N ARG A 422 -5.29 0.18 14.49
CA ARG A 422 -6.15 1.01 15.34
C ARG A 422 -7.20 1.79 14.53
N GLU A 423 -6.77 2.56 13.53
CA GLU A 423 -7.66 3.41 12.74
C GLU A 423 -8.61 2.59 11.85
N PHE A 424 -8.14 1.46 11.32
CA PHE A 424 -8.99 0.51 10.60
C PHE A 424 -10.10 -0.04 11.50
N GLY A 425 -9.75 -0.55 12.69
CA GLY A 425 -10.73 -1.08 13.64
C GLY A 425 -11.76 -0.04 14.06
N SER A 426 -11.33 1.19 14.34
CA SER A 426 -12.24 2.31 14.58
C SER A 426 -13.17 2.61 13.40
N HIS A 427 -12.62 2.68 12.19
CA HIS A 427 -13.38 3.03 11.00
C HIS A 427 -14.39 1.94 10.59
N GLU A 428 -14.00 0.66 10.66
CA GLU A 428 -14.87 -0.46 10.31
C GLU A 428 -15.96 -0.67 11.37
N ALA A 429 -15.64 -0.48 12.66
CA ALA A 429 -16.64 -0.50 13.73
C ALA A 429 -17.70 0.59 13.53
N ALA A 430 -17.28 1.80 13.12
CA ALA A 430 -18.22 2.86 12.78
C ALA A 430 -19.16 2.46 11.61
N LYS A 431 -18.69 1.72 10.60
CA LYS A 431 -19.56 1.24 9.50
C LYS A 431 -20.59 0.22 9.96
N MET A 432 -20.22 -0.67 10.89
CA MET A 432 -21.12 -1.70 11.43
C MET A 432 -22.34 -1.13 12.15
N THR A 433 -22.27 0.13 12.60
CA THR A 433 -23.38 0.79 13.28
C THR A 433 -24.59 1.10 12.40
N GLY A 434 -24.42 1.11 11.08
CA GLY A 434 -25.47 1.48 10.11
C GLY A 434 -25.98 2.93 10.19
N LEU A 435 -25.48 3.74 11.12
CA LEU A 435 -25.87 5.14 11.32
C LEU A 435 -25.30 6.05 10.21
N ASP A 436 -25.98 7.16 9.90
CA ASP A 436 -25.34 8.23 9.13
C ASP A 436 -24.31 8.92 10.02
N ILE A 437 -23.04 8.59 9.82
CA ILE A 437 -21.92 9.11 10.61
C ILE A 437 -21.10 10.07 9.76
N ASN A 438 -20.81 11.23 10.33
CA ASN A 438 -19.72 12.07 9.88
C ASN A 438 -18.43 11.63 10.60
N LYS A 439 -17.33 11.54 9.86
CA LYS A 439 -15.99 11.35 10.41
C LYS A 439 -15.19 12.63 10.28
N ARG A 440 -14.49 13.00 11.35
CA ARG A 440 -13.68 14.21 11.46
C ARG A 440 -12.21 13.84 11.64
N TRP A 441 -11.34 14.40 10.81
CA TRP A 441 -9.90 14.20 10.93
C TRP A 441 -9.34 15.03 12.09
N LEU A 442 -8.66 14.38 13.03
CA LEU A 442 -8.01 15.04 14.16
C LEU A 442 -6.49 14.82 14.08
N SER A 443 -5.75 15.89 13.89
CA SER A 443 -4.29 15.84 13.87
C SER A 443 -3.71 15.75 15.28
N SER A 444 -2.55 15.08 15.44
CA SER A 444 -1.81 15.12 16.70
C SER A 444 -1.41 16.57 17.05
N PHE A 445 -1.44 16.91 18.34
CA PHE A 445 -1.32 18.29 18.82
C PHE A 445 0.14 18.74 19.06
N ASP A 446 1.08 18.28 18.25
CA ASP A 446 2.52 18.54 18.41
C ASP A 446 3.23 19.08 17.16
N GLU A 447 4.45 19.58 17.35
CA GLU A 447 5.29 20.15 16.29
C GLU A 447 5.84 19.12 15.29
N ARG A 448 5.63 17.82 15.53
CA ARG A 448 6.07 16.72 14.65
C ARG A 448 5.01 16.36 13.61
N THR A 449 3.83 16.96 13.71
CA THR A 449 2.73 16.74 12.76
C THR A 449 3.01 17.52 11.48
N ARG A 450 2.82 16.85 10.32
CA ARG A 450 3.10 17.43 9.00
C ARG A 450 2.12 18.55 8.66
N ASP A 451 2.57 19.56 7.91
CA ASP A 451 1.73 20.65 7.42
C ASP A 451 0.48 20.16 6.66
N THR A 452 0.61 19.08 5.88
CA THR A 452 -0.51 18.43 5.17
C THR A 452 -1.55 17.84 6.12
N HIS A 453 -1.13 17.29 7.26
CA HIS A 453 -2.02 16.74 8.30
C HIS A 453 -2.60 17.85 9.19
N ILE A 454 -1.85 18.92 9.46
CA ILE A 454 -2.35 20.12 10.17
C ILE A 454 -3.43 20.81 9.32
N THR A 455 -3.25 20.86 8.01
CA THR A 455 -4.22 21.44 7.06
C THR A 455 -5.48 20.57 6.95
N ALA A 456 -5.35 19.24 7.05
CA ALA A 456 -6.49 18.32 7.12
C ALA A 456 -7.21 18.33 8.48
N ASN A 457 -6.65 18.95 9.53
CA ASN A 457 -7.23 18.95 10.86
C ASN A 457 -8.61 19.65 10.88
N GLY A 458 -9.60 18.96 11.44
CA GLY A 458 -11.00 19.39 11.44
C GLY A 458 -11.74 19.13 10.12
N GLN A 459 -11.13 18.49 9.11
CA GLN A 459 -11.86 18.07 7.90
C GLN A 459 -12.97 17.09 8.30
N VAL A 460 -14.23 17.45 8.02
CA VAL A 460 -15.40 16.58 8.20
C VAL A 460 -15.83 16.03 6.84
N VAL A 461 -16.08 14.72 6.78
CA VAL A 461 -16.66 14.02 5.62
C VAL A 461 -17.64 12.95 6.10
N LYS A 462 -18.59 12.52 5.26
CA LYS A 462 -19.40 11.32 5.55
C LYS A 462 -18.50 10.09 5.73
N LEU A 463 -18.93 9.11 6.52
CA LEU A 463 -18.18 7.88 6.80
C LEU A 463 -17.72 7.14 5.53
N SER A 464 -18.56 7.12 4.49
CA SER A 464 -18.28 6.51 3.18
C SER A 464 -17.39 7.36 2.25
N ALA A 465 -17.10 8.61 2.60
CA ALA A 465 -16.29 9.52 1.80
C ALA A 465 -14.83 9.56 2.30
N LYS A 466 -13.88 9.71 1.39
CA LYS A 466 -12.45 9.83 1.72
C LYS A 466 -12.08 11.26 2.15
N PHE A 467 -11.15 11.39 3.09
CA PHE A 467 -10.41 12.62 3.42
C PHE A 467 -9.49 13.07 2.27
N ASN A 468 -8.87 14.25 2.38
CA ASN A 468 -7.85 14.71 1.42
C ASN A 468 -6.62 15.25 2.18
N VAL A 469 -5.54 14.47 2.18
CA VAL A 469 -4.33 14.74 2.97
C VAL A 469 -3.11 14.74 2.05
N GLY A 470 -2.54 15.92 1.78
CA GLY A 470 -1.37 16.06 0.91
C GLY A 470 -1.55 15.54 -0.52
N GLY A 471 -2.80 15.49 -1.01
CA GLY A 471 -3.21 14.90 -2.28
C GLY A 471 -3.64 13.43 -2.20
N SER A 472 -3.45 12.76 -1.05
CA SER A 472 -3.91 11.38 -0.83
C SER A 472 -5.39 11.32 -0.44
N ARG A 473 -6.13 10.36 -0.99
CA ARG A 473 -7.55 10.13 -0.72
C ARG A 473 -7.71 8.96 0.27
N LEU A 474 -7.78 9.29 1.56
CA LEU A 474 -7.72 8.30 2.66
C LEU A 474 -9.10 8.06 3.28
N ASP A 475 -9.46 6.82 3.58
CA ASP A 475 -10.67 6.51 4.35
C ASP A 475 -10.49 6.79 5.85
N HIS A 476 -9.29 6.58 6.37
CA HIS A 476 -8.91 6.91 7.74
C HIS A 476 -7.42 7.31 7.82
N PRO A 477 -6.95 7.96 8.89
CA PRO A 477 -5.52 8.11 9.15
C PRO A 477 -4.76 6.78 9.06
N GLY A 478 -3.57 6.82 8.44
CA GLY A 478 -2.75 5.62 8.24
C GLY A 478 -3.25 4.61 7.20
N ASP A 479 -4.34 4.90 6.46
CA ASP A 479 -4.90 4.06 5.38
C ASP A 479 -3.81 3.61 4.38
N PRO A 480 -3.60 2.28 4.19
CA PRO A 480 -2.56 1.73 3.31
C PRO A 480 -2.62 2.20 1.84
N SER A 481 -3.78 2.64 1.35
CA SER A 481 -3.96 3.15 -0.01
C SER A 481 -3.35 4.55 -0.24
N GLY A 482 -2.91 5.22 0.82
CA GLY A 482 -2.27 6.52 0.77
C GLY A 482 -0.81 6.53 0.28
N ALA A 483 -0.31 7.71 -0.09
CA ALA A 483 1.10 7.85 -0.40
C ALA A 483 1.97 7.61 0.85
N PRO A 484 3.08 6.84 0.78
CA PRO A 484 3.92 6.50 1.94
C PRO A 484 4.36 7.69 2.80
N LYS A 485 4.59 8.86 2.17
CA LYS A 485 4.97 10.11 2.83
C LYS A 485 3.92 10.65 3.81
N GLU A 486 2.63 10.38 3.59
CA GLU A 486 1.53 10.82 4.48
C GLU A 486 1.24 9.75 5.54
N ILE A 487 1.37 8.45 5.22
CA ILE A 487 0.85 7.37 6.09
C ILE A 487 1.87 6.78 7.07
N ILE A 488 3.16 6.70 6.72
CA ILE A 488 4.22 6.15 7.60
C ILE A 488 4.39 7.06 8.82
N ASN A 489 4.48 6.50 10.04
CA ASN A 489 4.50 7.28 11.29
C ASN A 489 3.35 8.32 11.40
N CYS A 490 2.21 8.10 10.74
CA CYS A 490 1.01 8.87 11.02
C CYS A 490 0.60 8.67 12.49
N ARG A 491 0.04 9.72 13.09
CA ARG A 491 -0.50 9.73 14.46
C ARG A 491 -1.83 10.48 14.56
N CYS A 492 -2.45 10.82 13.42
CA CYS A 492 -3.75 11.50 13.43
C CYS A 492 -4.84 10.49 13.76
N THR A 493 -5.94 10.91 14.37
CA THR A 493 -7.08 10.03 14.67
C THR A 493 -8.33 10.47 13.92
N SER A 494 -9.16 9.51 13.53
CA SER A 494 -10.53 9.80 13.10
C SER A 494 -11.45 9.86 14.32
N LEU A 495 -12.29 10.89 14.38
CA LEU A 495 -13.42 10.97 15.32
C LEU A 495 -14.71 10.66 14.58
N HIS A 496 -15.59 9.88 15.19
CA HIS A 496 -16.87 9.49 14.62
C HIS A 496 -18.00 10.24 15.34
N GLU A 497 -18.86 10.90 14.58
CA GLU A 497 -19.93 11.78 15.05
C GLU A 497 -21.23 11.38 14.33
N PRO A 498 -22.15 10.67 15.00
CA PRO A 498 -23.44 10.31 14.40
C PRO A 498 -24.30 11.54 14.16
N VAL A 499 -24.98 11.57 13.02
CA VAL A 499 -25.98 12.58 12.66
C VAL A 499 -27.33 12.10 13.23
N LEU A 500 -27.90 12.88 14.14
CA LEU A 500 -29.15 12.59 14.87
C LEU A 500 -30.33 13.42 14.36
#